data_AF-A0A2G2UV77-F1
#
_entry.id   AF-A0A2G2UV77-F1
#
_cell.length_a   1.000
_cell.length_b   1.000
_cell.length_c   1.000
_cell.angle_alpha   90.00
_cell.angle_beta   90.00
_cell.angle_gamma   90.00
#
_symmetry.space_group_name_H-M   'P 1'
#
loop_
_entity.id
_entity.type
_entity.pdbx_description
1 polymer ?
#
loop_
_entity_poly.entity_id
_entity_poly.type
_entity_poly.pdbx_seq_one_letter_code
_entity_poly.pdbx_strand_id
1 'polypeptide(L)'
;MLISPSTDLKVLLTSSRPFNFELGKPSGSLPSLHNNPYSWSKVSSVIYLDSPVGVGLSYSGNESDYVTGDLKTASDSHSFLLKWFEIYPEFLTNPFYIAGESYAGIYVPTLSYEVAKGNLDLQ
;
A
#
# COMPACT_ATOMS: atom_id res chain seq x y z
N MET A 1 -3.41 4.91 -4.12
CA MET A 1 -2.65 3.80 -3.52
C MET A 1 -1.71 4.35 -2.47
N LEU A 2 -1.66 3.71 -1.29
CA LEU A 2 -0.71 3.99 -0.22
C LEU A 2 0.26 2.81 -0.07
N ILE A 3 1.55 3.06 -0.26
CA ILE A 3 2.62 2.06 -0.11
C ILE A 3 3.14 2.13 1.33
N SER A 4 3.06 1.03 2.07
CA SER A 4 3.62 0.94 3.43
C SER A 4 5.01 0.31 3.39
N PRO A 5 6.09 1.07 3.64
CA PRO A 5 7.47 0.55 3.60
C PRO A 5 7.89 -0.19 4.88
N SER A 6 6.98 -0.39 5.83
CA SER A 6 7.29 -0.86 7.18
C SER A 6 6.24 -1.86 7.67
N THR A 7 6.70 -2.88 8.40
CA THR A 7 5.86 -3.82 9.18
C THR A 7 5.08 -3.10 10.28
N ASP A 8 5.52 -1.90 10.66
CA ASP A 8 4.84 -1.06 11.61
C ASP A 8 3.67 -0.37 10.91
N LEU A 9 2.55 -1.09 10.91
CA LEU A 9 1.17 -0.62 10.77
C LEU A 9 0.82 0.50 11.80
N LYS A 10 1.76 1.35 12.21
CA LYS A 10 1.56 2.40 13.21
C LYS A 10 1.87 3.79 12.67
N VAL A 11 2.89 3.92 11.81
CA VAL A 11 3.34 5.24 11.33
C VAL A 11 2.42 5.79 10.24
N LEU A 12 2.06 4.98 9.24
CA LEU A 12 1.18 5.41 8.15
C LEU A 12 -0.33 5.33 8.50
N LEU A 13 -0.67 4.85 9.70
CA LEU A 13 -1.92 4.13 9.95
C LEU A 13 -2.94 4.79 10.85
N THR A 14 -2.63 5.90 11.50
CA THR A 14 -3.58 6.56 12.40
C THR A 14 -4.29 7.75 11.75
N SER A 15 -3.73 8.39 10.72
CA SER A 15 -4.33 9.60 10.14
C SER A 15 -5.26 9.32 8.95
N SER A 16 -4.89 8.43 8.03
CA SER A 16 -5.58 8.26 6.76
C SER A 16 -6.59 7.11 6.72
N ARG A 17 -6.42 6.09 7.59
CA ARG A 17 -7.27 4.87 7.62
C ARG A 17 -8.68 5.13 8.16
N PRO A 18 -9.67 4.32 7.78
CA PRO A 18 -11.05 4.49 8.22
C PRO A 18 -11.26 4.28 9.72
N PHE A 19 -10.35 3.56 10.39
CA PHE A 19 -10.45 3.23 11.80
C PHE A 19 -9.17 3.53 12.56
N ASN A 20 -9.33 4.02 13.79
CA ASN A 20 -8.30 4.14 14.81
C ASN A 20 -8.34 2.92 15.73
N PHE A 21 -7.17 2.48 16.18
CA PHE A 21 -7.03 1.44 17.19
C PHE A 21 -6.93 2.07 18.58
N GLU A 22 -7.77 1.62 19.50
CA GLU A 22 -7.62 1.89 20.93
C GLU A 22 -7.21 0.60 21.64
N LEU A 23 -6.17 0.68 22.47
CA LEU A 23 -5.73 -0.46 23.28
C LEU A 23 -6.83 -0.82 24.27
N GLY A 24 -7.15 -2.10 24.36
CA GLY A 24 -8.11 -2.62 25.33
C GLY A 24 -7.68 -2.27 26.75
N LYS A 25 -8.61 -1.70 27.54
CA LYS A 25 -8.46 -1.47 28.98
C LYS A 25 -9.47 -2.34 29.73
N PRO A 26 -9.06 -3.15 30.72
CA PRO A 26 -7.71 -3.28 31.30
C PRO A 26 -6.70 -4.02 30.39
N SER A 27 -5.42 -3.86 30.72
CA SER A 27 -4.29 -4.47 29.98
C SER A 27 -4.51 -5.97 29.74
N GLY A 28 -4.49 -6.38 28.47
CA GLY A 28 -4.76 -7.76 28.04
C GLY A 28 -6.14 -7.98 27.40
N SER A 29 -7.02 -6.98 27.41
CA SER A 29 -8.26 -7.01 26.63
C SER A 29 -8.00 -6.71 25.14
N LEU A 30 -8.91 -7.18 24.28
CA LEU A 30 -8.80 -6.97 22.83
C LEU A 30 -8.84 -5.46 22.49
N PRO A 31 -8.07 -5.02 21.49
CA PRO A 31 -8.15 -3.65 21.00
C PRO A 31 -9.53 -3.37 20.37
N SER A 32 -10.03 -2.15 20.55
CA SER A 32 -11.26 -1.67 19.93
C SER A 32 -10.94 -0.81 18.70
N LEU A 33 -11.86 -0.83 17.73
CA LEU A 33 -11.80 0.01 16.54
C LEU A 33 -12.80 1.16 16.65
N HIS A 34 -12.35 2.36 16.33
CA HIS A 34 -13.18 3.57 16.33
C HIS A 34 -13.11 4.24 14.97
N ASN A 35 -14.22 4.76 14.47
CA ASN A 35 -14.23 5.50 13.20
C ASN A 35 -13.26 6.69 13.26
N ASN A 36 -12.45 6.84 12.22
CA ASN A 36 -11.62 8.01 12.02
C ASN A 36 -12.40 9.07 11.21
N PRO A 37 -12.78 10.21 11.82
CA PRO A 37 -13.52 11.25 11.12
C PRO A 37 -12.71 11.95 10.02
N TYR A 38 -11.39 11.75 9.95
CA TYR A 38 -10.50 12.38 8.97
C TYR A 38 -9.95 11.41 7.93
N SER A 39 -10.55 10.22 7.80
CA SER A 39 -10.08 9.21 6.86
C SER A 39 -10.20 9.64 5.40
N TRP A 40 -9.18 9.28 4.61
CA TRP A 40 -9.16 9.50 3.17
C TRP A 40 -10.20 8.66 2.42
N SER A 41 -10.69 7.56 3.02
CA SER A 41 -11.74 6.74 2.42
C SER A 41 -13.08 7.47 2.29
N LYS A 42 -13.26 8.62 2.97
CA LYS A 42 -14.45 9.47 2.84
C LYS A 42 -14.61 10.13 1.49
N VAL A 43 -13.50 10.32 0.75
CA VAL A 43 -13.48 11.06 -0.52
C VAL A 43 -12.75 10.31 -1.64
N SER A 44 -12.23 9.11 -1.35
CA SER A 44 -11.45 8.32 -2.30
C SER A 44 -11.54 6.83 -2.00
N SER A 45 -11.28 6.00 -3.01
CA SER A 45 -11.02 4.57 -2.82
C SER A 45 -9.52 4.38 -2.56
N VAL A 46 -9.19 3.77 -1.41
CA VAL A 46 -7.80 3.68 -0.95
C VAL A 46 -7.35 2.21 -0.91
N ILE A 47 -6.32 1.89 -1.68
CA ILE A 47 -5.60 0.60 -1.61
C ILE A 47 -4.39 0.80 -0.69
N TYR A 48 -4.28 -0.03 0.34
CA TYR A 48 -3.09 -0.13 1.21
C TYR A 48 -2.31 -1.36 0.77
N LEU A 49 -1.05 -1.18 0.35
CA LEU A 49 -0.18 -2.27 -0.07
C LEU A 49 0.97 -2.43 0.93
N ASP A 50 1.08 -3.64 1.49
CA ASP A 50 2.27 -4.08 2.23
C ASP A 50 3.32 -4.55 1.22
N SER A 51 4.42 -3.80 1.08
CA SER A 51 5.47 -4.07 0.09
C SER A 51 6.82 -3.54 0.62
N PRO A 52 7.95 -4.24 0.37
CA PRO A 52 8.11 -5.47 -0.44
C PRO A 52 7.65 -6.76 0.26
N VAL A 53 7.89 -7.90 -0.38
CA VAL A 53 7.72 -9.23 0.23
C VAL A 53 8.42 -9.31 1.60
N GLY A 54 7.76 -9.92 2.58
CA GLY A 54 8.19 -9.96 3.98
C GLY A 54 7.67 -8.81 4.85
N VAL A 55 7.06 -7.78 4.26
CA VAL A 55 6.38 -6.72 5.01
C VAL A 55 4.94 -7.12 5.33
N GLY A 56 4.54 -6.95 6.59
CA GLY A 56 3.15 -7.13 7.03
C GLY A 56 2.64 -8.54 6.75
N LEU A 57 1.62 -8.63 5.88
CA LEU A 57 1.05 -9.91 5.45
C LEU A 57 1.57 -10.40 4.08
N SER A 58 2.48 -9.67 3.44
CA SER A 58 3.05 -10.07 2.14
C SER A 58 4.17 -11.10 2.34
N TYR A 59 4.08 -12.25 1.67
CA TYR A 59 5.05 -13.35 1.78
C TYR A 59 5.29 -14.06 0.44
N SER A 60 6.43 -14.74 0.32
CA SER A 60 6.74 -15.67 -0.77
C SER A 60 7.12 -17.05 -0.21
N GLY A 61 6.81 -18.09 -0.97
CA GLY A 61 7.28 -19.46 -0.71
C GLY A 61 8.73 -19.71 -1.15
N ASN A 62 9.35 -18.76 -1.85
CA ASN A 62 10.74 -18.84 -2.26
C ASN A 62 11.61 -17.85 -1.45
N GLU A 63 12.60 -18.38 -0.74
CA GLU A 63 13.48 -17.57 0.12
C GLU A 63 14.28 -16.53 -0.65
N SER A 64 14.62 -16.77 -1.93
CA SER A 64 15.39 -15.81 -2.73
C SER A 64 14.63 -14.51 -2.98
N ASP A 65 13.29 -14.53 -2.93
CA ASP A 65 12.46 -13.35 -3.21
C ASP A 65 12.59 -12.28 -2.11
N TYR A 66 12.96 -12.70 -0.88
CA TYR A 66 13.19 -11.78 0.24
C TYR A 66 14.48 -10.96 0.08
N VAL A 67 15.34 -11.32 -0.88
CA VAL A 67 16.47 -10.47 -1.31
C VAL A 67 15.93 -9.44 -2.30
N THR A 68 15.46 -8.32 -1.76
CA THR A 68 14.81 -7.25 -2.53
C THR A 68 15.61 -5.94 -2.53
N GLY A 69 15.16 -4.99 -3.35
CA GLY A 69 15.68 -3.63 -3.45
C GLY A 69 14.66 -2.71 -4.11
N ASP A 70 14.98 -1.43 -4.24
CA ASP A 70 14.01 -0.40 -4.66
C ASP A 70 13.38 -0.69 -6.04
N LEU A 71 14.18 -1.16 -7.00
CA LEU A 71 13.71 -1.47 -8.36
C LEU A 71 12.86 -2.75 -8.40
N LYS A 72 13.25 -3.79 -7.65
CA LYS A 72 12.48 -5.03 -7.50
C LYS A 72 11.11 -4.70 -6.88
N THR A 73 11.11 -3.89 -5.83
CA THR A 73 9.91 -3.44 -5.12
C THR A 73 8.98 -2.65 -6.03
N ALA A 74 9.51 -1.75 -6.86
CA ALA A 74 8.73 -1.00 -7.83
C ALA A 74 8.10 -1.91 -8.90
N SER A 75 8.88 -2.82 -9.48
CA SER A 75 8.41 -3.78 -10.49
C SER A 75 7.33 -4.73 -9.94
N ASP A 76 7.53 -5.27 -8.74
CA ASP A 76 6.57 -6.15 -8.09
C ASP A 76 5.28 -5.38 -7.72
N SER A 77 5.39 -4.13 -7.24
CA SER A 77 4.23 -3.27 -6.94
C SER A 77 3.47 -2.86 -8.21
N HIS A 78 4.17 -2.65 -9.33
CA HIS A 78 3.54 -2.40 -10.63
C HIS A 78 2.80 -3.65 -11.12
N SER A 79 3.40 -4.83 -10.99
CA SER A 79 2.77 -6.11 -11.31
C SER A 79 1.51 -6.35 -10.49
N PHE A 80 1.55 -6.03 -9.18
CA PHE A 80 0.36 -6.04 -8.32
C PHE A 80 -0.74 -5.12 -8.87
N LEU A 81 -0.42 -3.88 -9.27
CA LEU A 81 -1.42 -2.94 -9.80
C LEU A 81 -2.06 -3.46 -11.09
N LEU A 82 -1.28 -3.99 -12.03
CA LEU A 82 -1.81 -4.56 -13.26
C LEU A 82 -2.79 -5.70 -12.95
N LYS A 83 -2.42 -6.63 -12.06
CA LYS A 83 -3.31 -7.70 -11.61
C LYS A 83 -4.53 -7.22 -10.85
N TRP A 84 -4.40 -6.16 -10.05
CA TRP A 84 -5.52 -5.58 -9.33
C TRP A 84 -6.55 -4.97 -10.31
N PHE A 85 -6.09 -4.24 -11.33
CA PHE A 85 -6.99 -3.68 -12.34
C PHE A 85 -7.58 -4.72 -13.30
N GLU A 86 -6.91 -5.86 -13.52
CA GLU A 86 -7.52 -7.01 -14.22
C GLU A 86 -8.74 -7.55 -13.44
N ILE A 87 -8.68 -7.57 -12.11
CA ILE A 87 -9.76 -8.06 -11.24
C ILE A 87 -10.86 -7.00 -11.06
N TYR A 88 -10.48 -5.73 -10.97
CA TYR A 88 -11.39 -4.60 -10.72
C TYR A 88 -11.34 -3.56 -11.85
N PRO A 89 -11.73 -3.93 -13.09
CA PRO A 89 -11.61 -3.07 -14.26
C PRO A 89 -12.44 -1.79 -14.17
N GLU A 90 -13.50 -1.76 -13.34
CA GLU A 90 -14.35 -0.59 -13.13
C GLU A 90 -13.58 0.62 -12.56
N PHE A 91 -12.43 0.40 -11.92
CA PHE A 91 -11.60 1.48 -11.36
C PHE A 91 -10.60 2.08 -12.36
N LEU A 92 -10.44 1.51 -13.56
CA LEU A 92 -9.47 1.99 -14.56
C LEU A 92 -9.71 3.44 -15.01
N THR A 93 -10.98 3.87 -15.00
CA THR A 93 -11.35 5.23 -15.41
C THR A 93 -11.17 6.27 -14.30
N ASN A 94 -10.90 5.84 -13.07
CA ASN A 94 -10.73 6.76 -11.96
C ASN A 94 -9.38 7.46 -12.02
N PRO A 95 -9.29 8.73 -11.60
CA PRO A 95 -8.01 9.38 -11.34
C PRO A 95 -7.19 8.55 -10.35
N PHE A 96 -5.97 8.19 -10.76
CA PHE A 96 -5.08 7.35 -9.97
C PHE A 96 -3.95 8.17 -9.34
N TYR A 97 -3.74 7.98 -8.05
CA TYR A 97 -2.70 8.66 -7.28
C TYR A 97 -1.89 7.64 -6.47
N ILE A 98 -0.58 7.86 -6.39
CA ILE A 98 0.34 7.07 -5.56
C ILE A 98 0.85 7.99 -4.45
N ALA A 99 0.75 7.53 -3.20
CA ALA A 99 1.21 8.26 -2.03
C ALA A 99 1.91 7.31 -1.04
N GLY A 100 2.70 7.89 -0.14
CA GLY A 100 3.43 7.16 0.89
C GLY A 100 4.19 8.11 1.80
N GLU A 101 4.74 7.57 2.89
CA GLU A 101 5.49 8.30 3.90
C GLU A 101 6.85 7.62 4.16
N SER A 102 7.81 8.37 4.71
CA SER A 102 9.13 7.86 5.09
C SER A 102 9.88 7.29 3.87
N TYR A 103 10.34 6.04 3.92
CA TYR A 103 11.07 5.41 2.82
C TYR A 103 10.22 5.23 1.55
N ALA A 104 8.89 5.38 1.64
CA ALA A 104 8.06 5.48 0.45
C ALA A 104 8.36 6.74 -0.38
N GLY A 105 9.14 7.70 0.13
CA GLY A 105 9.76 8.75 -0.68
C GLY A 105 10.66 8.22 -1.81
N ILE A 106 11.16 6.98 -1.69
CA ILE A 106 11.82 6.25 -2.79
C ILE A 106 10.80 5.42 -3.58
N TYR A 107 9.92 4.68 -2.90
CA TYR A 107 8.98 3.76 -3.57
C TYR A 107 7.93 4.47 -4.45
N VAL A 108 7.44 5.63 -4.03
CA VAL A 108 6.45 6.41 -4.78
C VAL A 108 6.99 6.85 -6.14
N PRO A 109 8.14 7.54 -6.24
CA PRO A 109 8.67 7.94 -7.56
C PRO A 109 9.13 6.75 -8.40
N THR A 110 9.73 5.71 -7.83
CA THR A 110 10.15 4.53 -8.61
C THR A 110 8.96 3.76 -9.18
N LEU A 111 7.88 3.58 -8.41
CA LEU A 111 6.64 2.99 -8.90
C LEU A 111 5.94 3.89 -9.93
N SER A 112 5.89 5.20 -9.66
CA SER A 112 5.29 6.16 -10.60
C SER A 112 5.99 6.11 -11.97
N TYR A 113 7.32 5.94 -11.97
CA TYR A 113 8.10 5.75 -13.19
C TYR A 113 7.71 4.46 -13.93
N GLU A 114 7.61 3.32 -13.23
CA GLU A 114 7.16 2.04 -13.85
C GLU A 114 5.76 2.15 -14.46
N VAL A 115 4.82 2.79 -13.74
CA VAL A 115 3.45 3.01 -14.25
C VAL A 115 3.45 3.93 -15.48
N ALA A 116 4.19 5.03 -15.44
CA ALA A 116 4.29 5.95 -16.57
C ALA A 116 4.91 5.28 -17.81
N LYS A 117 5.94 4.43 -17.60
CA LYS A 117 6.59 3.66 -18.66
C LYS A 117 5.63 2.63 -19.27
N GLY A 118 4.90 1.87 -18.45
CA GLY A 118 3.93 0.89 -18.94
C GLY A 118 2.83 1.49 -19.83
N ASN A 119 2.45 2.75 -19.59
CA ASN A 119 1.52 3.47 -20.46
C ASN A 119 2.11 3.89 -21.81
N LEU A 120 3.43 4.09 -21.91
CA LEU A 120 4.10 4.43 -23.16
C LEU A 120 4.22 3.24 -24.11
N ASP A 121 4.30 2.01 -23.56
CA ASP A 121 4.33 0.77 -24.35
C ASP A 121 2.94 0.38 -24.90
N LEU A 122 1.88 1.11 -24.51
CA LEU A 122 0.50 0.94 -24.98
C LEU A 122 0.06 1.98 -26.04
N GLN A 123 0.96 2.88 -26.48
CA GLN A 123 0.73 3.85 -27.56
C GLN A 123 1.55 3.53 -28.81
#